data_AF-A0A7J3WU72-F1
#
_entry.id   AF-A0A7J3WU72-F1
#
_cell.length_a   1.000
_cell.length_b   1.000
_cell.length_c   1.000
_cell.angle_alpha   90.00
_cell.angle_beta   90.00
_cell.angle_gamma   90.00
#
_symmetry.space_group_name_H-M   'P 1'
#
loop_
_entity.id
_entity.type
_entity.pdbx_description
1 polymer ?
#
loop_
_entity_poly.entity_id
_entity_poly.type
_entity_poly.pdbx_seq_one_letter_code
_entity_poly.pdbx_strand_id
1 'polypeptide(L)'
;DKTMVKGGKIQLNLHDGRNILVEEDTYKTGDVLKISLPEQEILDVIPLEAGNLAMITGGSHRGEIAEIEGVEITRNPMPNVVKLKGFSTIKPYVFPVGKDKPLVQLPGVEEYVE
;
A
#
# COMPACT_ATOMS: atom_id res chain seq x y z
N ASP A 1 7.54 -4.83 -5.23
CA ASP A 1 8.88 -4.30 -5.61
C ASP A 1 8.82 -3.56 -6.93
N LYS A 2 9.91 -2.87 -7.30
CA LYS A 2 10.09 -2.38 -8.67
C LYS A 2 11.50 -2.67 -9.15
N THR A 3 11.63 -3.09 -10.40
CA THR A 3 12.91 -3.50 -11.00
C THR A 3 13.09 -2.80 -12.34
N MET A 4 14.28 -2.26 -12.60
CA MET A 4 14.62 -1.74 -13.93
C MET A 4 14.94 -2.91 -14.87
N VAL A 5 14.30 -2.96 -16.03
CA VAL A 5 14.48 -4.01 -17.03
C VAL A 5 15.25 -3.49 -18.24
N LYS A 6 15.69 -4.41 -19.12
CA LYS A 6 16.39 -4.05 -20.35
C LYS A 6 15.52 -3.11 -21.20
N GLY A 7 16.16 -2.08 -21.75
CA GLY A 7 15.47 -1.05 -22.54
C GLY A 7 15.04 0.17 -21.73
N GLY A 8 15.50 0.32 -20.48
CA GLY A 8 15.25 1.51 -19.66
C GLY A 8 13.87 1.57 -19.02
N LYS A 9 13.06 0.53 -19.21
CA LYS A 9 11.72 0.43 -18.63
C LYS A 9 11.77 -0.03 -17.19
N ILE A 10 10.70 0.23 -16.46
CA ILE A 10 10.53 -0.16 -15.07
C ILE A 10 9.41 -1.16 -14.97
N GLN A 11 9.66 -2.27 -14.29
CA GLN A 11 8.67 -3.28 -13.99
C GLN A 11 8.21 -3.13 -12.55
N LEU A 12 6.91 -2.90 -12.37
CA LEU A 12 6.24 -2.90 -11.08
C LEU A 12 5.80 -4.33 -10.78
N ASN A 13 6.32 -4.90 -9.68
CA ASN A 13 5.95 -6.21 -9.19
C ASN A 13 4.87 -6.03 -8.12
N LEU A 14 3.64 -6.39 -8.46
CA LEU A 14 2.48 -6.28 -7.57
C LEU A 14 2.41 -7.44 -6.58
N HIS A 15 1.74 -7.21 -5.46
CA HIS A 15 1.60 -8.19 -4.37
C HIS A 15 0.84 -9.46 -4.78
N ASP A 16 0.01 -9.40 -5.82
CA ASP A 16 -0.78 -10.50 -6.35
C ASP A 16 -0.04 -11.34 -7.42
N GLY A 17 1.24 -11.03 -7.67
CA GLY A 17 2.10 -11.73 -8.64
C GLY A 17 2.03 -11.15 -10.05
N ARG A 18 1.23 -10.11 -10.31
CA ARG A 18 1.21 -9.42 -11.60
C ARG A 18 2.43 -8.51 -11.78
N ASN A 19 2.78 -8.30 -13.06
CA ASN A 19 3.86 -7.42 -13.46
C ASN A 19 3.34 -6.38 -14.43
N ILE A 20 3.51 -5.09 -14.11
CA ILE A 20 3.14 -3.99 -14.99
C ILE A 20 4.42 -3.27 -15.44
N LEU A 21 4.57 -3.08 -16.75
CA LEU A 21 5.69 -2.33 -17.33
C LEU A 21 5.29 -0.86 -17.47
N VAL A 22 6.15 0.04 -16.99
CA VAL A 22 6.00 1.49 -17.09
C VAL A 22 7.27 2.09 -17.69
N GLU A 23 7.11 3.14 -18.50
CA GLU A 23 8.23 3.83 -19.15
C GLU A 23 8.91 4.84 -18.20
N GLU A 24 8.17 5.38 -17.22
CA GLU A 24 8.63 6.42 -16.30
C GLU A 24 8.62 5.95 -14.84
N ASP A 25 9.56 6.47 -14.03
CA ASP A 25 9.68 6.12 -12.61
C ASP A 25 8.74 6.91 -11.70
N THR A 26 7.44 6.83 -11.96
CA THR A 26 6.44 7.65 -11.26
C THR A 26 5.93 6.99 -9.96
N TYR A 27 6.12 5.67 -9.81
CA TYR A 27 5.53 4.88 -8.73
C TYR A 27 6.54 4.46 -7.66
N LYS A 28 6.16 4.52 -6.39
CA LYS A 28 7.03 4.15 -5.25
C LYS A 28 6.66 2.80 -4.67
N THR A 29 7.64 2.16 -4.02
CA THR A 29 7.43 0.87 -3.37
C THR A 29 6.66 1.03 -2.06
N GLY A 30 5.57 0.29 -1.93
CA GLY A 30 4.64 0.36 -0.80
C GLY A 30 3.36 1.11 -1.10
N ASP A 31 3.28 1.80 -2.25
CA ASP A 31 2.03 2.38 -2.72
C ASP A 31 1.11 1.29 -3.28
N VAL A 32 -0.19 1.54 -3.25
CA VAL A 32 -1.21 0.65 -3.80
C VAL A 32 -1.72 1.23 -5.11
N LEU A 33 -1.77 0.40 -6.15
CA LEU A 33 -2.26 0.79 -7.46
C LEU A 33 -3.69 0.31 -7.65
N LYS A 34 -4.57 1.22 -8.05
CA LYS A 34 -5.88 0.87 -8.58
C LYS A 34 -5.72 0.56 -10.06
N ILE A 35 -6.00 -0.69 -10.42
CA ILE A 35 -5.88 -1.15 -11.80
C ILE A 35 -7.25 -1.52 -12.38
N SER A 36 -7.43 -1.33 -13.69
CA SER A 36 -8.60 -1.83 -14.41
C SER A 36 -8.50 -3.34 -14.62
N LEU A 37 -9.66 -3.99 -14.77
CA LEU A 37 -9.74 -5.39 -15.19
C LEU A 37 -10.72 -5.48 -16.37
N PRO A 38 -10.41 -6.25 -17.42
CA PRO A 38 -9.22 -7.10 -17.58
C PRO A 38 -7.93 -6.42 -18.07
N GLU A 39 -7.97 -5.14 -18.46
CA GLU A 39 -6.91 -4.46 -19.22
C GLU A 39 -5.64 -4.13 -18.40
N GLN A 40 -5.72 -4.13 -17.06
CA GLN A 40 -4.60 -3.86 -16.15
C GLN A 40 -3.98 -2.47 -16.31
N GLU A 41 -4.78 -1.49 -16.74
CA GLU A 41 -4.36 -0.10 -16.80
C GLU A 41 -4.34 0.50 -15.40
N ILE A 42 -3.31 1.28 -15.08
CA ILE A 42 -3.21 1.97 -13.80
C ILE A 42 -4.15 3.17 -13.83
N LEU A 43 -5.22 3.11 -13.05
CA LEU A 43 -6.24 4.15 -12.95
C LEU A 43 -5.92 5.19 -11.87
N ASP A 44 -5.34 4.74 -10.75
CA ASP A 44 -5.06 5.59 -9.59
C ASP A 44 -3.95 5.00 -8.70
N VAL A 45 -3.38 5.84 -7.84
CA VAL A 45 -2.33 5.48 -6.88
C VAL A 45 -2.72 5.95 -5.49
N ILE A 46 -2.66 5.04 -4.53
CA ILE A 46 -2.84 5.33 -3.11
C ILE A 46 -1.46 5.29 -2.46
N PRO A 47 -0.88 6.45 -2.13
CA PRO A 47 0.45 6.50 -1.53
C PRO A 47 0.46 5.96 -0.10
N LEU A 48 1.56 5.37 0.32
CA LEU A 48 1.83 5.07 1.73
C LEU A 48 2.33 6.34 2.44
N GLU A 49 1.43 7.27 2.74
CA GLU A 49 1.72 8.54 3.39
C GLU A 49 0.84 8.78 4.62
N ALA A 50 1.28 9.71 5.47
CA ALA A 50 0.52 10.11 6.65
C ALA A 50 -0.82 10.75 6.26
N GLY A 51 -1.88 10.45 7.03
CA GLY A 51 -3.24 10.87 6.76
C GLY A 51 -4.03 9.94 5.82
N ASN A 52 -3.41 8.87 5.30
CA ASN A 52 -4.13 7.84 4.55
C ASN A 52 -4.58 6.71 5.47
N LEU A 53 -5.74 6.14 5.18
CA LEU A 53 -6.23 4.91 5.79
C LEU A 53 -5.53 3.70 5.18
N ALA A 54 -5.10 2.79 6.05
CA ALA A 54 -4.56 1.51 5.65
C ALA A 54 -5.21 0.35 6.40
N MET A 55 -5.46 -0.72 5.67
CA MET A 55 -5.88 -2.00 6.21
C MET A 55 -4.66 -2.83 6.58
N ILE A 56 -4.75 -3.50 7.72
CA ILE A 56 -3.66 -4.35 8.21
C ILE A 56 -3.85 -5.78 7.72
N THR A 57 -2.88 -6.29 6.97
CA THR A 57 -2.97 -7.60 6.33
C THR A 57 -2.35 -8.73 7.17
N GLY A 58 -1.60 -8.40 8.23
CA GLY A 58 -0.89 -9.38 9.04
C GLY A 58 -0.57 -8.91 10.47
N GLY A 59 -0.13 -9.85 11.31
CA GLY A 59 0.14 -9.61 12.73
C GLY A 59 -1.10 -9.70 13.62
N SER A 60 -1.00 -9.17 14.83
CA SER A 60 -2.07 -9.22 15.84
C SER A 60 -3.28 -8.37 15.48
N HIS A 61 -3.08 -7.28 14.73
CA HIS A 61 -4.11 -6.31 14.31
C HIS A 61 -4.68 -6.60 12.92
N ARG A 62 -4.58 -7.85 12.44
CA ARG A 62 -5.03 -8.23 11.09
C ARG A 62 -6.53 -7.93 10.89
N GLY A 63 -6.86 -7.27 9.79
CA GLY A 63 -8.23 -6.88 9.44
C GLY A 63 -8.67 -5.52 10.00
N GLU A 64 -7.88 -4.89 10.86
CA GLU A 64 -8.16 -3.53 11.33
C GLU A 64 -7.84 -2.49 10.24
N ILE A 65 -8.57 -1.39 10.24
CA ILE A 65 -8.25 -0.19 9.47
C ILE A 65 -7.76 0.87 10.44
N ALA A 66 -6.62 1.47 10.13
CA ALA A 66 -6.11 2.59 10.89
C ALA A 66 -5.53 3.67 9.98
N GLU A 67 -5.54 4.90 10.47
CA GLU A 67 -4.90 6.03 9.82
C GLU A 67 -3.37 5.94 10.01
N ILE A 68 -2.62 6.17 8.93
CA ILE A 68 -1.16 6.21 8.95
C ILE A 68 -0.72 7.54 9.56
N GLU A 69 0.08 7.49 10.62
CA GLU A 69 0.70 8.68 11.21
C GLU A 69 2.09 8.95 10.59
N GLY A 70 2.78 7.89 10.17
CA GLY A 70 4.07 8.03 9.49
C GLY A 70 4.82 6.72 9.29
N VAL A 71 5.88 6.79 8.50
CA VAL A 71 6.77 5.64 8.22
C VAL A 71 8.13 5.93 8.83
N GLU A 72 8.57 5.10 9.78
CA GLU A 72 9.90 5.15 10.36
C GLU A 72 10.86 4.34 9.49
N ILE A 73 11.64 5.07 8.69
CA ILE A 73 12.63 4.48 7.79
C ILE A 73 13.93 4.28 8.57
N THR A 74 14.27 3.03 8.86
CA THR A 74 15.57 2.65 9.44
C THR A 74 16.45 2.01 8.38
N ARG A 75 17.76 2.29 8.44
CA ARG A 75 18.76 1.65 7.57
C ARG A 75 19.17 0.29 8.16
N ASN A 76 18.21 -0.62 8.30
CA ASN A 76 18.40 -1.96 8.83
C ASN A 76 17.83 -2.98 7.81
N PRO A 77 18.39 -4.20 7.68
CA PRO A 77 17.74 -5.29 6.93
C PRO A 77 16.33 -5.65 7.44
N MET A 78 15.97 -5.29 8.67
CA MET A 78 14.61 -5.46 9.17
C MET A 78 13.61 -4.56 8.44
N PRO A 79 12.35 -5.03 8.24
CA PRO A 79 11.30 -4.20 7.66
C PRO A 79 11.11 -2.88 8.42
N ASN A 80 10.94 -1.79 7.68
CA ASN A 80 10.58 -0.50 8.26
C ASN A 80 9.28 -0.58 9.05
N VAL A 81 9.15 0.24 10.09
CA VAL A 81 7.96 0.29 10.95
C VAL A 81 7.06 1.42 10.46
N VAL A 82 5.76 1.17 10.42
CA VAL A 82 4.72 2.17 10.14
C VAL A 82 3.96 2.41 11.43
N LYS A 83 3.89 3.68 11.82
CA LYS A 83 3.07 4.15 12.93
C LYS A 83 1.67 4.42 12.40
N LEU A 84 0.70 3.79 13.04
CA LEU A 84 -0.71 3.94 12.80
C LEU A 84 -1.35 4.50 14.06
N LYS A 85 -2.56 5.05 13.93
CA LYS A 85 -3.31 5.57 15.06
C LYS A 85 -3.57 4.46 16.08
N GLY A 86 -2.86 4.50 17.21
CA GLY A 86 -3.00 3.57 18.34
C GLY A 86 -2.02 2.39 18.38
N PHE A 87 -1.31 2.07 17.29
CA PHE A 87 -0.34 0.96 17.27
C PHE A 87 0.71 1.11 16.16
N SER A 88 1.72 0.25 16.17
CA SER A 88 2.76 0.19 15.14
C SER A 88 2.83 -1.20 14.53
N THR A 89 3.04 -1.26 13.22
CA THR A 89 3.25 -2.54 12.52
C THR A 89 4.40 -2.41 11.52
N ILE A 90 4.81 -3.52 10.92
CA ILE A 90 5.83 -3.50 9.87
C ILE A 90 5.22 -3.08 8.53
N LYS A 91 5.99 -2.35 7.71
CA LYS A 91 5.58 -1.86 6.38
C LYS A 91 4.93 -2.94 5.49
N PRO A 92 5.39 -4.20 5.45
CA PRO A 92 4.75 -5.25 4.65
C PRO A 92 3.31 -5.60 5.05
N TYR A 93 2.89 -5.27 6.27
CA TYR A 93 1.54 -5.55 6.76
C TYR A 93 0.57 -4.39 6.57
N VAL A 94 1.04 -3.26 6.01
CA VAL A 94 0.21 -2.07 5.80
C VAL A 94 -0.22 -2.02 4.34
N PHE A 95 -1.54 -2.00 4.12
CA PHE A 95 -2.12 -1.89 2.80
C PHE A 95 -2.98 -0.61 2.70
N PRO A 96 -2.48 0.48 2.09
CA PRO A 96 -3.25 1.70 1.85
C PRO A 96 -4.57 1.42 1.11
N VAL A 97 -5.69 1.88 1.66
CA VAL A 97 -7.04 1.67 1.09
C VAL A 97 -7.73 2.97 0.67
N GLY A 98 -7.24 4.14 1.10
CA GLY A 98 -7.76 5.44 0.68
C GLY A 98 -7.32 6.59 1.60
N LYS A 99 -7.80 7.82 1.32
CA LYS A 99 -7.60 8.99 2.20
C LYS A 99 -8.68 9.08 3.26
N ASP A 100 -9.89 9.45 2.86
CA ASP A 100 -11.02 9.63 3.78
C ASP A 100 -11.94 8.41 3.84
N LYS A 101 -12.01 7.65 2.74
CA LYS A 101 -12.84 6.45 2.61
C LYS A 101 -12.07 5.35 1.87
N PRO A 102 -12.24 4.08 2.26
CA PRO A 102 -11.75 2.96 1.47
C PRO A 102 -12.30 3.03 0.04
N LEU A 103 -11.42 2.92 -0.96
CA LEU A 103 -11.82 2.87 -2.38
C LEU A 103 -12.53 1.56 -2.75
N VAL A 104 -12.52 0.59 -1.84
CA VAL A 104 -13.16 -0.73 -2.00
C VAL A 104 -14.06 -1.01 -0.81
N GLN A 105 -15.16 -1.73 -1.05
CA GLN A 105 -16.06 -2.17 0.02
C GLN A 105 -15.36 -3.27 0.82
N LEU A 106 -15.08 -2.99 2.09
CA LEU A 106 -14.38 -3.93 2.97
C LEU A 106 -15.41 -4.81 3.72
N PRO A 107 -15.29 -6.14 3.68
CA PRO A 107 -16.20 -7.02 4.39
C PRO A 107 -15.93 -6.97 5.91
N GLY A 108 -16.95 -6.67 6.70
CA GLY A 108 -16.91 -6.82 8.17
C GLY A 108 -16.22 -5.69 8.93
N VAL A 109 -16.01 -4.53 8.30
CA VAL A 109 -15.56 -3.33 9.01
C VAL A 109 -16.81 -2.57 9.44
N GLU A 110 -17.23 -2.78 10.68
CA GLU A 110 -18.12 -1.84 11.34
C GLU A 110 -17.37 -0.50 11.40
N GLU A 111 -17.92 0.52 10.77
CA GLU A 111 -17.51 1.90 11.01
C GLU A 111 -17.62 2.13 12.53
N TYR A 112 -16.49 2.26 13.23
CA TYR A 112 -16.49 2.89 14.55
C TYR A 112 -16.75 4.38 14.32
N VAL A 113 -18.03 4.71 14.14
CA VAL A 113 -18.53 6.08 14.27
C VAL A 113 -18.69 6.30 15.77
N GLU A 114 -17.80 7.07 16.38
CA GLU A 114 -18.13 7.75 17.65
C GLU A 114 -19.28 8.74 17.42
#